data_AF-A0A0D0EYG0-F1
#
_entry.id   AF-A0A0D0EYG0-F1
#
_cell.length_a   1.000
_cell.length_b   1.000
_cell.length_c   1.000
_cell.angle_alpha   90.00
_cell.angle_beta   90.00
_cell.angle_gamma   90.00
#
_symmetry.space_group_name_H-M   'P 1'
#
loop_
_entity.id
_entity.type
_entity.pdbx_description
1 polymer ?
#
loop_
_entity_poly.entity_id
_entity_poly.type
_entity_poly.pdbx_seq_one_letter_code
_entity_poly.pdbx_strand_id
1 'polypeptide(L)'
;MKIANFGNLAIIFSVIISAILGQYYPDCLGVTFVLGLFVMPVYQLLVGSVWFFSPNRDKRINLYFIGVITFFTVVFCTNSFHKTDNERIFEQILTILFQIVPITLAIYFTYILNQYSRE
;
A
#
# COMPACT_ATOMS: atom_id res chain seq x y z
N MET A 1 -16.53 -0.87 -10.79
CA MET A 1 -15.09 -0.55 -10.86
C MET A 1 -14.76 0.92 -10.62
N LYS A 2 -15.50 1.87 -11.20
CA LYS A 2 -15.26 3.32 -11.00
C LYS A 2 -15.22 3.74 -9.52
N ILE A 3 -16.11 3.20 -8.69
CA ILE A 3 -16.16 3.46 -7.24
C ILE A 3 -14.89 2.94 -6.53
N ALA A 4 -14.41 1.74 -6.90
CA ALA A 4 -13.19 1.17 -6.32
C ALA A 4 -11.94 1.98 -6.69
N ASN A 5 -11.91 2.49 -7.92
CA ASN A 5 -10.82 3.35 -8.38
C ASN A 5 -10.84 4.72 -7.66
N PHE A 6 -12.02 5.31 -7.48
CA PHE A 6 -12.19 6.57 -6.76
C PHE A 6 -11.79 6.44 -5.27
N GLY A 7 -12.17 5.33 -4.64
CA GLY A 7 -11.76 5.02 -3.27
C GLY A 7 -10.25 4.87 -3.11
N ASN A 8 -9.58 4.15 -4.01
CA ASN A 8 -8.11 4.02 -3.97
C ASN A 8 -7.41 5.37 -4.17
N LEU A 9 -7.90 6.19 -5.10
CA LEU A 9 -7.38 7.54 -5.36
C LEU A 9 -7.54 8.46 -4.15
N ALA A 10 -8.70 8.42 -3.49
CA ALA A 10 -8.95 9.21 -2.28
C ALA A 10 -7.99 8.83 -1.14
N ILE A 11 -7.71 7.53 -0.98
CA ILE A 11 -6.74 7.04 0.01
C ILE A 11 -5.32 7.53 -0.34
N ILE A 12 -4.91 7.41 -1.60
CA ILE A 12 -3.58 7.87 -2.05
C ILE A 12 -3.41 9.38 -1.82
N PHE A 13 -4.40 10.19 -2.21
CA PHE A 13 -4.36 11.63 -1.98
C PHE A 13 -4.29 11.97 -0.49
N SER A 14 -5.06 11.26 0.33
CA SER A 14 -5.05 11.46 1.79
C SER A 14 -3.69 11.14 2.39
N VAL A 15 -3.02 10.08 1.93
CA VAL A 15 -1.65 9.72 2.34
C VAL A 15 -0.65 10.80 1.93
N ILE A 16 -0.69 11.27 0.68
CA ILE A 16 0.25 12.28 0.16
C ILE A 16 0.07 13.61 0.89
N ILE A 17 -1.17 14.08 1.03
CA ILE A 17 -1.48 15.35 1.71
C ILE A 17 -1.06 15.28 3.18
N SER A 18 -1.37 14.17 3.86
CA SER A 18 -0.98 13.98 5.26
C SER A 18 0.54 13.92 5.41
N ALA A 19 1.27 13.33 4.45
CA ALA A 19 2.73 13.24 4.48
C ALA A 19 3.38 14.62 4.34
N ILE A 20 2.87 15.45 3.42
CA ILE A 20 3.34 16.82 3.22
C ILE A 20 3.05 17.66 4.47
N LEU A 21 1.83 17.59 5.00
CA LEU A 21 1.45 18.29 6.24
C LEU A 21 2.26 17.78 7.44
N GLY A 22 2.67 16.51 7.43
CA GLY A 22 3.53 15.87 8.43
C GLY A 22 4.86 16.58 8.66
N GLN A 23 5.37 17.30 7.65
CA GLN A 23 6.58 18.11 7.79
C GLN A 23 6.38 19.35 8.69
N TYR A 24 5.13 19.80 8.82
CA TYR A 24 4.75 20.99 9.59
C TYR A 24 4.00 20.62 10.88
N TYR A 25 3.30 19.48 10.89
CA TYR A 25 2.48 18.99 11.99
C TYR A 25 2.77 17.51 12.26
N PRO A 26 3.46 17.15 13.35
CA PRO A 26 3.87 15.78 13.61
C PRO A 26 2.70 14.80 13.76
N ASP A 27 1.52 15.25 14.18
CA ASP A 27 0.31 14.42 14.26
C ASP A 27 -0.14 13.87 12.88
N CYS A 28 0.15 14.61 11.80
CA CYS A 28 -0.17 14.18 10.43
C CYS A 28 0.75 13.04 9.94
N LEU A 29 1.94 12.88 10.52
CA LEU A 29 2.80 11.71 10.24
C LEU A 29 2.14 10.42 10.73
N GLY A 30 1.49 10.45 11.90
CA GLY A 30 0.73 9.33 12.43
C GLY A 30 -0.42 8.92 11.51
N VAL A 31 -1.16 9.90 10.98
CA VAL A 31 -2.25 9.68 10.01
C VAL A 31 -1.72 9.06 8.71
N THR A 32 -0.61 9.58 8.21
CA THR A 32 0.07 9.06 7.01
C THR A 32 0.49 7.61 7.21
N PHE A 33 1.04 7.31 8.38
CA PHE A 33 1.47 5.98 8.76
C PHE A 33 0.28 5.01 8.79
N VAL A 34 -0.80 5.36 9.49
CA VAL A 34 -2.00 4.52 9.60
C VAL A 34 -2.67 4.30 8.25
N LEU A 35 -2.84 5.36 7.46
CA LEU A 35 -3.47 5.26 6.14
C LEU A 35 -2.61 4.46 5.16
N GLY A 36 -1.29 4.71 5.13
CA GLY A 36 -0.36 4.06 4.21
C GLY A 36 -0.11 2.59 4.52
N LEU A 37 -0.06 2.20 5.80
CA LEU A 37 0.28 0.83 6.21
C LEU A 37 -0.90 -0.08 6.48
N PHE A 38 -2.06 0.47 6.85
CA PHE A 38 -3.20 -0.35 7.26
C PHE A 38 -4.38 -0.14 6.33
N VAL A 39 -4.82 1.10 6.14
CA VAL A 39 -6.05 1.36 5.36
C VAL A 39 -5.87 1.08 3.88
N MET A 40 -4.80 1.61 3.27
CA MET A 40 -4.53 1.42 1.84
C MET A 40 -4.29 -0.05 1.47
N PRO A 41 -3.50 -0.82 2.23
CA PRO A 41 -3.28 -2.23 1.96
C PRO A 41 -4.51 -3.10 2.17
N VAL A 42 -5.27 -2.87 3.24
CA VAL A 42 -6.52 -3.59 3.49
C VAL A 42 -7.52 -3.32 2.37
N TYR A 43 -7.60 -2.08 1.90
CA TYR A 43 -8.42 -1.72 0.76
C TYR A 43 -8.01 -2.45 -0.52
N GLN A 44 -6.70 -2.45 -0.82
CA GLN A 44 -6.14 -3.14 -1.97
C GLN A 44 -6.36 -4.66 -1.91
N LEU A 45 -6.23 -5.25 -0.72
CA LEU A 45 -6.51 -6.66 -0.48
C LEU A 45 -8.01 -6.96 -0.65
N LEU A 46 -8.91 -6.16 -0.09
CA LEU A 46 -10.35 -6.37 -0.24
C LEU A 46 -10.78 -6.28 -1.71
N VAL A 47 -10.36 -5.24 -2.42
CA VAL A 47 -10.70 -5.07 -3.84
C VAL A 47 -10.04 -6.15 -4.69
N GLY A 48 -8.78 -6.50 -4.40
CA GLY A 48 -8.07 -7.59 -5.07
C GLY A 48 -8.71 -8.96 -4.85
N SER A 49 -9.21 -9.24 -3.63
CA SER A 49 -9.94 -10.48 -3.32
C SER A 49 -11.27 -10.56 -4.07
N VAL A 50 -12.06 -9.47 -4.08
CA VAL A 50 -13.30 -9.41 -4.88
C VAL A 50 -13.02 -9.75 -6.35
N TRP A 51 -11.88 -9.28 -6.87
CA TRP A 51 -11.44 -9.59 -8.22
C TRP A 51 -10.93 -11.02 -8.41
N PHE A 52 -10.24 -11.59 -7.42
CA PHE A 52 -9.76 -12.97 -7.44
C PHE A 52 -10.92 -13.98 -7.59
N PHE A 53 -12.10 -13.65 -7.09
CA PHE A 53 -13.32 -14.45 -7.23
C PHE A 53 -14.14 -14.10 -8.48
N SER A 54 -13.74 -13.09 -9.25
CA SER A 54 -14.42 -12.74 -10.50
C SER A 54 -14.12 -13.76 -11.61
N PRO A 55 -15.10 -14.11 -12.45
CA PRO A 55 -14.90 -15.04 -13.58
C PRO A 55 -13.90 -14.50 -14.63
N ASN A 56 -13.73 -13.17 -14.73
CA ASN A 56 -12.73 -12.53 -15.59
C ASN A 56 -11.37 -12.38 -14.87
N ARG A 57 -10.73 -13.50 -14.56
CA ARG A 57 -9.41 -13.51 -13.91
C ARG A 57 -8.31 -13.03 -14.86
N ASP A 58 -7.81 -11.81 -14.64
CA ASP A 58 -6.57 -11.36 -15.27
C ASP A 58 -5.33 -11.74 -14.44
N LYS A 59 -4.32 -12.28 -15.13
CA LYS A 59 -3.03 -12.69 -14.56
C LYS A 59 -2.29 -11.53 -13.88
N ARG A 60 -2.46 -10.29 -14.35
CA ARG A 60 -1.84 -9.08 -13.77
C ARG A 60 -2.35 -8.79 -12.36
N ILE A 61 -3.64 -9.00 -12.12
CA ILE A 61 -4.25 -8.74 -10.81
C ILE A 61 -3.80 -9.80 -9.80
N ASN A 62 -3.68 -11.05 -10.23
CA ASN A 62 -3.10 -12.11 -9.39
C ASN A 62 -1.66 -11.81 -8.99
N LEU A 63 -0.81 -11.38 -9.95
CA LEU A 63 0.58 -11.02 -9.67
C LEU A 63 0.67 -9.82 -8.72
N TYR A 64 -0.20 -8.81 -8.90
CA TYR A 64 -0.31 -7.69 -7.97
C TYR A 64 -0.68 -8.16 -6.56
N PHE A 65 -1.70 -9.02 -6.44
CA PHE A 65 -2.18 -9.53 -5.16
C PHE A 65 -1.09 -10.32 -4.40
N ILE A 66 -0.36 -11.16 -5.12
CA ILE A 66 0.82 -11.88 -4.58
C ILE A 66 1.89 -10.89 -4.12
N GLY A 67 2.17 -9.84 -4.89
CA GLY A 67 3.12 -8.79 -4.53
C GLY A 67 2.74 -8.06 -3.24
N VAL A 68 1.46 -7.68 -3.08
CA VAL A 68 0.94 -7.05 -1.86
C VAL A 68 1.12 -7.99 -0.66
N ILE A 69 0.65 -9.24 -0.76
CA ILE A 69 0.79 -10.22 0.33
C ILE A 69 2.25 -10.43 0.70
N THR A 70 3.14 -10.56 -0.29
CA THR A 70 4.57 -10.77 -0.07
C THR A 70 5.17 -9.58 0.67
N PHE A 71 4.86 -8.36 0.25
CA PHE A 71 5.33 -7.14 0.92
C PHE A 71 4.89 -7.08 2.38
N PHE A 72 3.60 -7.29 2.68
CA PHE A 72 3.11 -7.29 4.06
C PHE A 72 3.69 -8.42 4.90
N THR A 73 3.90 -9.60 4.30
CA THR A 73 4.53 -10.73 5.00
C THR A 73 5.98 -10.41 5.35
N VAL A 74 6.76 -9.86 4.42
CA VAL A 74 8.14 -9.45 4.67
C VAL A 74 8.20 -8.40 5.76
N VAL A 75 7.33 -7.38 5.69
CA VAL A 75 7.21 -6.32 6.70
C VAL A 75 6.88 -6.89 8.09
N PHE A 76 5.94 -7.82 8.18
CA PHE A 76 5.54 -8.40 9.47
C PHE A 76 6.66 -9.28 10.06
N CYS A 77 7.33 -10.05 9.21
CA CYS A 77 8.48 -10.85 9.60
C CYS A 77 9.62 -9.98 10.10
N THR A 78 9.96 -8.88 9.40
CA THR A 78 11.09 -8.01 9.78
C THR A 78 10.82 -7.24 11.07
N ASN A 79 9.58 -6.82 11.35
CA ASN A 79 9.21 -6.20 12.63
C ASN A 79 9.41 -7.14 13.84
N SER A 80 9.42 -8.46 13.62
CA SER A 80 9.63 -9.46 14.68
C SER A 80 11.11 -9.72 15.00
N PHE A 81 12.05 -9.22 14.18
CA PHE A 81 13.50 -9.43 14.33
C PHE A 81 14.23 -8.27 15.03
N HIS A 82 13.59 -7.63 16.01
CA HIS A 82 14.07 -6.41 16.69
C HIS A 82 15.26 -6.62 17.67
N LYS A 83 16.17 -7.56 17.39
CA LYS A 83 17.36 -7.85 18.22
C LYS A 83 18.55 -8.31 17.37
N THR A 84 19.09 -7.43 16.54
CA THR A 84 20.34 -7.71 15.79
C THR A 84 21.22 -6.47 15.74
N ASP A 85 22.54 -6.66 15.89
CA ASP A 85 23.57 -5.62 16.08
C ASP A 85 23.66 -4.52 14.98
N ASN A 86 22.81 -4.56 13.95
CA ASN A 86 22.74 -3.62 12.84
C ASN A 86 21.42 -2.80 12.77
N GLU A 87 20.72 -2.66 13.90
CA GLU A 87 19.42 -1.97 14.05
C GLU A 87 19.32 -0.65 13.28
N ARG A 88 20.32 0.23 13.35
CA ARG A 88 20.26 1.57 12.71
C ARG A 88 20.19 1.55 11.18
N ILE A 89 20.97 0.69 10.54
CA ILE A 89 20.98 0.59 9.06
C ILE A 89 19.69 -0.08 8.60
N PHE A 90 19.26 -1.10 9.36
CA PHE A 90 18.03 -1.83 9.09
C PHE A 90 16.79 -0.95 9.25
N GLU A 91 16.73 -0.12 10.29
CA GLU A 91 15.69 0.89 10.51
C GLU A 91 15.64 1.92 9.37
N GLN A 92 16.78 2.44 8.91
CA GLN A 92 16.80 3.40 7.80
C GLN A 92 16.27 2.79 6.49
N ILE A 93 16.70 1.57 6.16
CA ILE A 93 16.23 0.84 4.97
C ILE A 93 14.73 0.57 5.08
N LEU A 94 14.27 0.11 6.24
CA LEU A 94 12.86 -0.09 6.54
C LEU A 94 12.08 1.21 6.37
N THR A 95 12.56 2.33 6.90
CA THR A 95 11.87 3.63 6.85
C THR A 95 11.66 4.10 5.41
N ILE A 96 12.67 3.96 4.55
CA ILE A 96 12.59 4.36 3.14
C ILE A 96 11.67 3.41 2.35
N LEU A 97 11.85 2.09 2.51
CA LEU A 97 11.03 1.10 1.82
C LEU A 97 9.56 1.14 2.26
N PHE A 98 9.30 1.43 3.54
CA PHE A 98 7.96 1.58 4.09
C PHE A 98 7.20 2.75 3.50
N GLN A 99 7.87 3.82 3.11
CA GLN A 99 7.19 4.98 2.52
C GLN A 99 7.00 4.79 1.01
N ILE A 100 8.04 4.33 0.31
CA ILE A 100 8.04 4.31 -1.16
C ILE A 100 7.21 3.13 -1.70
N VAL A 101 7.40 1.93 -1.14
CA VAL A 101 6.82 0.70 -1.72
C VAL A 101 5.29 0.69 -1.65
N PRO A 102 4.62 1.06 -0.53
CA PRO A 102 3.17 1.14 -0.50
C PRO A 102 2.62 2.15 -1.50
N ILE A 103 3.25 3.32 -1.65
CA ILE A 103 2.83 4.34 -2.61
C ILE A 103 2.95 3.82 -4.04
N THR A 104 4.07 3.18 -4.40
CA THR A 104 4.24 2.57 -5.72
C THR A 104 3.21 1.47 -5.99
N LEU A 105 2.95 0.59 -5.01
CA LEU A 105 1.90 -0.43 -5.09
C LEU A 105 0.51 0.20 -5.30
N ALA A 106 0.22 1.32 -4.65
CA ALA A 106 -1.04 2.04 -4.81
C ALA A 106 -1.24 2.64 -6.18
N ILE A 107 -0.20 3.28 -6.71
CA ILE A 107 -0.23 3.88 -8.04
C ILE A 107 -0.43 2.77 -9.08
N TYR A 108 0.31 1.67 -8.94
CA TYR A 108 0.18 0.53 -9.83
C TYR A 108 -1.21 -0.13 -9.76
N PHE A 109 -1.79 -0.24 -8.56
CA PHE A 109 -3.15 -0.74 -8.39
C PHE A 109 -4.20 0.18 -9.04
N THR A 110 -4.03 1.49 -8.86
CA THR A 110 -4.88 2.50 -9.51
C THR A 110 -4.80 2.38 -11.03
N TYR A 111 -3.60 2.18 -11.57
CA TYR A 111 -3.40 1.98 -13.00
C TYR A 111 -4.18 0.77 -13.52
N ILE A 112 -4.03 -0.38 -12.84
CA ILE A 112 -4.77 -1.61 -13.17
C ILE A 112 -6.28 -1.37 -13.09
N LEU A 113 -6.78 -0.85 -11.97
CA LEU A 113 -8.21 -0.58 -11.78
C LEU A 113 -8.77 0.38 -12.84
N ASN A 114 -7.99 1.36 -13.27
CA ASN A 114 -8.42 2.32 -14.28
C ASN A 114 -8.55 1.69 -15.66
N GLN A 115 -7.63 0.78 -16.04
CA GLN A 115 -7.73 0.02 -17.29
C GLN A 115 -9.03 -0.78 -17.35
N TYR A 116 -9.37 -1.52 -16.30
CA TYR A 116 -10.61 -2.31 -16.27
C TYR A 116 -11.87 -1.53 -15.93
N SER A 117 -11.78 -0.24 -15.59
CA SER A 117 -12.97 0.62 -15.44
C SER A 117 -13.41 1.29 -16.75
N ARG A 118 -12.54 1.24 -17.77
CA ARG A 118 -12.79 1.80 -19.11
C ARG A 118 -13.38 0.79 -20.09
N GLU A 119 -13.16 -0.50 -19.83
CA GLU A 119 -13.93 -1.61 -20.42
C GLU A 119 -15.32 -1.71 -19.77
#